data_AF-A0AA35YUM9-F1
#
_entry.id   AF-A0AA35YUM9-F1
#
_cell.length_a   1.000
_cell.length_b   1.000
_cell.length_c   1.000
_cell.angle_alpha   90.00
_cell.angle_beta   90.00
_cell.angle_gamma   90.00
#
_symmetry.space_group_name_H-M   'P 1'
#
loop_
_entity.id
_entity.type
_entity.pdbx_description
1 polymer ?
#
loop_
_entity_poly.entity_id
_entity_poly.type
_entity_poly.pdbx_seq_one_letter_code
_entity_poly.pdbx_strand_id
1 'polypeptide(L)'
;MLGGGGTNDSSQFSGVVSDKVIKDIYEAIKFHPALSPFLEAAGSDRILLSSIKCSIHRISATLRNKNLDCAISELVFEENLVECMIWEESDVVTASINGVEIINPLNKQLVLRVIF
;
A
#
# COMPACT_ATOMS: atom_id res chain seq x y z
N MET A 1 29.30 69.98 -2.17
CA MET A 1 28.01 69.89 -2.88
C MET A 1 28.22 69.03 -4.13
N LEU A 2 27.30 68.07 -4.34
CA LEU A 2 27.19 67.08 -5.42
C LEU A 2 28.32 66.04 -5.52
N GLY A 3 28.10 64.85 -4.94
CA GLY A 3 28.88 63.64 -5.20
C GLY A 3 27.93 62.53 -5.65
N GLY A 4 28.11 62.06 -6.89
CA GLY A 4 27.23 61.11 -7.57
C GLY A 4 27.22 59.71 -6.93
N GLY A 5 26.05 59.09 -6.91
CA GLY A 5 25.85 57.70 -6.51
C GLY A 5 26.42 56.75 -7.57
N GLY A 6 27.70 56.43 -7.45
CA GLY A 6 28.31 55.29 -8.13
C GLY A 6 27.87 54.01 -7.44
N THR A 7 27.27 53.09 -8.19
CA THR A 7 27.07 51.70 -7.78
C THR A 7 28.45 51.04 -7.67
N ASN A 8 28.98 50.95 -6.46
CA ASN A 8 30.20 50.17 -6.22
C ASN A 8 30.24 49.73 -4.77
N ASP A 9 29.51 48.65 -4.43
CA ASP A 9 29.78 47.83 -3.24
C ASP A 9 29.05 46.49 -3.37
N SER A 10 29.45 45.69 -4.36
CA SER A 10 29.14 44.25 -4.41
C SER A 10 30.00 43.43 -3.44
N SER A 11 30.70 44.08 -2.51
CA SER A 11 31.66 43.49 -1.56
C SER A 11 31.09 43.29 -0.15
N GLN A 12 29.84 43.71 0.13
CA GLN A 12 29.25 43.64 1.48
C GLN A 12 28.76 42.26 1.90
N PHE A 13 28.78 41.27 1.01
CA PHE A 13 28.59 39.86 1.38
C PHE A 13 29.89 39.08 1.14
N SER A 14 30.95 39.42 1.87
CA SER A 14 32.20 38.63 1.93
C SER A 14 32.28 37.75 3.18
N GLY A 15 31.13 37.26 3.66
CA GLY A 15 31.11 36.19 4.64
C GLY A 15 31.67 34.93 4.02
N VAL A 16 32.98 34.71 4.13
CA VAL A 16 33.66 33.50 3.69
C VAL A 16 33.13 32.36 4.55
N VAL A 17 32.10 31.66 4.05
CA VAL A 17 31.64 30.43 4.66
C VAL A 17 32.73 29.40 4.39
N SER A 18 33.46 29.03 5.44
CA SER A 18 34.47 27.98 5.35
C SER A 18 33.81 26.67 4.92
N ASP A 19 34.48 25.92 4.03
CA ASP A 19 34.05 24.58 3.60
C ASP A 19 33.78 23.65 4.79
N LYS A 20 34.42 23.91 5.94
CA LYS A 20 34.17 23.19 7.19
C LYS A 20 32.76 23.43 7.73
N VAL A 21 32.28 24.68 7.71
CA VAL A 21 30.91 25.03 8.14
C VAL A 21 29.90 24.44 7.16
N ILE A 22 30.19 24.45 5.86
CA ILE A 22 29.34 23.81 4.86
C ILE A 22 29.26 22.31 5.11
N LYS A 23 30.39 21.65 5.40
CA LYS A 23 30.45 20.22 5.72
C LYS A 23 29.69 19.88 7.00
N ASP A 24 29.85 20.70 8.05
CA ASP A 24 29.19 20.48 9.33
C ASP A 24 27.67 20.63 9.19
N ILE A 25 27.20 21.61 8.40
CA ILE A 25 25.79 21.73 8.03
C ILE A 25 25.35 20.47 7.27
N TYR A 26 26.10 20.07 6.23
CA TYR A 26 25.76 18.91 5.40
C TYR A 26 25.66 17.61 6.19
N GLU A 27 26.53 17.38 7.18
CA GLU A 27 26.43 16.24 8.09
C GLU A 27 25.23 16.37 9.04
N ALA A 28 24.93 17.56 9.56
CA ALA A 28 23.80 17.79 10.46
C ALA A 28 22.43 17.64 9.77
N ILE A 29 22.32 17.93 8.48
CA ILE A 29 21.09 17.77 7.69
C ILE A 29 21.00 16.44 6.95
N LYS A 30 21.97 15.52 7.09
CA LYS A 30 21.79 14.15 6.60
C LYS A 30 20.67 13.51 7.40
N PHE A 31 19.50 13.50 6.80
CA PHE A 31 18.35 12.77 7.29
C PHE A 31 18.63 11.27 7.11
N HIS A 32 18.74 10.55 8.22
CA HIS A 32 18.89 9.10 8.24
C HIS A 32 17.55 8.52 8.70
N PRO A 33 16.54 8.38 7.82
CA PRO A 33 15.31 7.74 8.20
C PRO A 33 15.65 6.31 8.64
N ALA A 34 15.17 5.93 9.82
CA ALA A 34 15.34 4.58 10.31
C ALA A 34 14.68 3.61 9.32
N LEU A 35 15.47 2.68 8.77
CA LEU A 35 14.94 1.58 7.96
C LEU A 35 13.94 0.81 8.82
N SER A 36 12.68 0.77 8.39
CA SER A 36 11.67 -0.08 9.00
C SER A 36 12.02 -1.54 8.72
N PRO A 37 11.81 -2.46 9.68
CA PRO A 37 12.20 -3.84 9.52
C PRO A 37 11.05 -4.61 8.86
N PHE A 38 10.73 -4.31 7.59
CA PHE A 38 10.02 -5.30 6.78
C PHE A 38 10.27 -5.12 5.28
N LEU A 39 11.23 -5.93 4.84
CA LEU A 39 11.20 -6.72 3.62
C LEU A 39 11.42 -5.99 2.28
N GLU A 40 12.50 -6.45 1.65
CA GLU A 40 12.86 -6.29 0.26
C GLU A 40 11.66 -6.25 -0.70
N ALA A 41 11.46 -5.11 -1.35
CA ALA A 41 10.89 -5.07 -2.68
C ALA A 41 11.72 -4.09 -3.50
N ALA A 42 12.46 -4.64 -4.46
CA ALA A 42 13.22 -3.87 -5.42
C ALA A 42 12.31 -2.83 -6.11
N GLY A 43 12.68 -1.55 -5.99
CA GLY A 43 12.48 -0.58 -7.07
C GLY A 43 11.15 0.19 -7.14
N SER A 44 10.41 0.42 -6.06
CA SER A 44 9.37 1.46 -6.11
C SER A 44 9.33 2.29 -4.85
N ASP A 45 9.59 3.59 -5.00
CA ASP A 45 9.53 4.66 -3.99
C ASP A 45 8.07 4.95 -3.57
N ARG A 46 7.28 3.89 -3.32
CA ARG A 46 5.83 3.99 -3.15
C ARG A 46 5.48 4.18 -1.69
N ILE A 47 4.71 5.23 -1.41
CA ILE A 47 4.19 5.54 -0.08
C ILE A 47 2.96 4.67 0.19
N LEU A 48 3.01 3.87 1.26
CA LEU A 48 1.84 3.15 1.77
C LEU A 48 0.94 4.15 2.49
N LEU A 49 -0.29 4.31 2.00
CA LEU A 49 -1.26 5.21 2.60
C LEU A 49 -2.06 4.51 3.70
N SER A 50 -2.44 3.25 3.47
CA SER A 50 -3.24 2.49 4.42
C SER A 50 -3.12 0.98 4.18
N SER A 51 -3.35 0.21 5.24
CA SER A 51 -3.49 -1.24 5.19
C SER A 51 -4.77 -1.64 5.91
N ILE A 52 -5.57 -2.49 5.26
CA ILE A 52 -6.81 -3.04 5.82
C ILE A 52 -6.70 -4.55 5.80
N LYS A 53 -6.85 -5.18 6.97
CA LYS A 53 -6.85 -6.63 7.12
C LYS A 53 -8.18 -7.09 7.70
N CYS A 54 -8.88 -7.91 6.95
CA CYS A 54 -10.21 -8.43 7.28
C CYS A 54 -10.15 -9.95 7.39
N SER A 55 -10.45 -10.48 8.57
CA SER A 55 -10.71 -11.91 8.76
C SER A 55 -12.20 -12.15 8.59
N ILE A 56 -12.58 -12.85 7.53
CA ILE A 56 -13.98 -13.16 7.21
C ILE A 56 -14.18 -14.66 7.43
N HIS A 57 -14.85 -15.00 8.53
CA HIS A 57 -15.08 -16.39 8.90
C HIS A 57 -15.75 -17.18 7.77
N ARG A 58 -16.78 -16.60 7.13
CA ARG A 58 -17.54 -17.30 6.09
C ARG A 58 -18.07 -16.34 5.03
N ILE A 59 -17.88 -16.70 3.77
CA ILE A 59 -18.50 -16.07 2.61
C ILE A 59 -19.41 -17.10 1.94
N SER A 60 -20.63 -16.71 1.58
CA SER A 60 -21.56 -17.61 0.88
C SER A 60 -22.14 -16.92 -0.34
N ALA A 61 -22.12 -17.62 -1.47
CA ALA A 61 -22.63 -17.15 -2.75
C ALA A 61 -23.54 -18.22 -3.38
N THR A 62 -24.60 -17.80 -4.06
CA THR A 62 -25.48 -18.72 -4.80
C THR A 62 -25.29 -18.50 -6.29
N LEU A 63 -24.85 -19.54 -7.00
CA LEU A 63 -24.86 -19.55 -8.46
C LEU A 63 -26.29 -19.85 -8.91
N ARG A 64 -26.88 -18.92 -9.67
CA ARG A 64 -28.25 -19.05 -10.20
C ARG A 64 -28.25 -19.06 -11.72
N ASN A 65 -29.15 -19.85 -12.30
CA ASN A 65 -29.48 -19.77 -13.71
C ASN A 65 -30.58 -18.71 -13.89
N LYS A 66 -30.29 -17.62 -14.62
CA LYS A 66 -31.27 -16.57 -14.89
C LYS A 66 -32.47 -17.04 -15.72
N ASN A 67 -32.28 -18.03 -16.60
CA ASN A 67 -33.33 -18.47 -17.53
C ASN A 67 -34.33 -19.42 -16.86
N LEU A 68 -33.89 -20.16 -15.84
CA LEU A 68 -34.71 -21.13 -15.10
C LEU A 68 -35.14 -20.61 -13.73
N ASP A 69 -34.72 -19.38 -13.38
CA ASP A 69 -34.84 -18.75 -12.05
C ASP A 69 -34.55 -19.71 -10.87
N CYS A 70 -33.55 -20.57 -11.06
CA CYS A 70 -33.22 -21.61 -10.10
C CYS A 70 -31.77 -21.50 -9.63
N ALA A 71 -31.55 -21.83 -8.36
CA ALA A 71 -30.20 -22.00 -7.83
C ALA A 71 -29.59 -23.29 -8.39
N ILE A 72 -28.39 -23.16 -8.97
CA ILE A 72 -27.60 -24.29 -9.47
C ILE A 72 -26.72 -24.86 -8.35
N SER A 73 -26.05 -23.97 -7.61
CA SER A 73 -25.14 -24.35 -6.53
C SER A 73 -25.03 -23.25 -5.49
N GLU A 74 -24.73 -23.66 -4.26
CA GLU A 74 -24.31 -22.78 -3.18
C GLU A 74 -22.80 -22.97 -2.98
N LEU A 75 -22.05 -21.88 -3.01
CA LEU A 75 -20.61 -21.82 -2.78
C LEU A 75 -20.40 -21.26 -1.38
N VAL A 76 -19.68 -22.00 -0.53
CA VAL A 76 -19.32 -21.55 0.81
C VAL A 76 -17.81 -21.55 0.92
N PHE A 77 -17.24 -20.39 1.21
CA PHE A 77 -15.82 -20.23 1.48
C PHE A 77 -15.64 -20.03 2.97
N GLU A 78 -14.78 -20.85 3.57
CA GLU A 78 -14.52 -20.85 5.01
C GLU A 78 -13.12 -20.27 5.29
N GLU A 79 -13.01 -19.57 6.42
CA GLU A 79 -11.76 -19.01 6.94
C GLU A 79 -11.00 -18.17 5.89
N ASN A 80 -11.63 -17.08 5.48
CA ASN A 80 -11.10 -16.20 4.44
C ASN A 80 -10.33 -15.05 5.09
N LEU A 81 -9.18 -14.72 4.54
CA LEU A 81 -8.42 -13.54 4.91
C LEU A 81 -8.30 -12.63 3.69
N VAL A 82 -8.70 -11.37 3.85
CA VAL A 82 -8.54 -10.34 2.82
C VAL A 82 -7.61 -9.27 3.37
N GLU A 83 -6.57 -8.96 2.60
CA GLU A 83 -5.59 -7.93 2.93
C GLU A 83 -5.50 -6.95 1.76
N CYS A 84 -5.80 -5.69 2.05
CA CYS A 84 -5.73 -4.59 1.10
C CYS A 84 -4.60 -3.65 1.50
N MET A 85 -3.67 -3.43 0.59
CA MET A 85 -2.58 -2.47 0.72
C MET A 85 -2.83 -1.34 -0.28
N ILE A 86 -3.11 -0.15 0.26
CA ILE A 86 -3.43 1.04 -0.54
C ILE A 86 -2.18 1.89 -0.63
N TRP A 87 -1.63 2.00 -1.84
CA TRP A 87 -0.44 2.80 -2.13
C TRP A 87 -0.84 4.03 -2.94
N GLU A 88 -0.01 5.07 -2.91
CA GLU A 88 -0.28 6.32 -3.62
C GLU A 88 -0.56 6.15 -5.13
N GLU A 89 0.11 5.20 -5.78
CA GLU A 89 -0.01 4.96 -7.23
C GLU A 89 -0.83 3.72 -7.59
N SER A 90 -1.13 2.85 -6.62
CA SER A 90 -1.77 1.56 -6.91
C SER A 90 -2.36 0.92 -5.66
N ASP A 91 -3.45 0.19 -5.81
CA ASP A 91 -4.01 -0.64 -4.74
C ASP A 91 -3.73 -2.12 -5.01
N VAL A 92 -3.29 -2.84 -3.99
CA VAL A 92 -3.10 -4.29 -4.04
C VAL A 92 -4.10 -4.94 -3.09
N VAL A 93 -4.98 -5.77 -3.64
CA VAL A 93 -5.91 -6.58 -2.85
C VAL A 93 -5.50 -8.04 -2.98
N THR A 94 -5.17 -8.65 -1.85
CA THR A 94 -4.87 -10.07 -1.74
C THR A 94 -5.96 -10.75 -0.93
N ALA A 95 -6.34 -11.94 -1.36
CA ALA A 95 -7.29 -12.77 -0.63
C ALA A 95 -6.74 -14.19 -0.55
N SER A 96 -6.73 -14.75 0.64
CA SER A 96 -6.48 -16.16 0.87
C SER A 96 -7.75 -16.83 1.37
N ILE A 97 -7.95 -18.04 0.87
CA ILE A 97 -9.13 -18.87 1.12
C ILE A 97 -8.58 -20.22 1.55
N ASN A 98 -8.96 -20.67 2.74
CA ASN A 98 -8.50 -21.96 3.25
C ASN A 98 -9.27 -23.13 2.63
N GLY A 99 -10.56 -22.92 2.33
CA GLY A 99 -11.36 -23.94 1.69
C GLY A 99 -12.62 -23.41 1.02
N VAL A 100 -13.11 -24.19 0.08
CA VAL A 100 -14.38 -23.95 -0.60
C VAL A 100 -15.22 -25.22 -0.63
N GLU A 101 -16.50 -25.04 -0.37
CA GLU A 101 -17.53 -26.06 -0.46
C GLU A 101 -18.53 -25.69 -1.56
N ILE A 102 -18.90 -26.69 -2.36
CA ILE A 102 -20.01 -26.61 -3.29
C ILE A 102 -21.14 -27.47 -2.73
N ILE A 103 -22.28 -26.86 -2.51
CA ILE A 103 -23.46 -27.48 -1.90
C ILE A 103 -24.60 -27.46 -2.92
N ASN A 104 -25.31 -28.58 -3.02
CA ASN A 104 -26.52 -28.65 -3.81
C ASN A 104 -27.63 -27.83 -3.09
N PRO A 105 -28.24 -26.84 -3.75
CA PRO A 105 -29.13 -25.91 -3.08
C PRO A 105 -30.48 -26.54 -2.73
N LEU A 106 -30.88 -27.63 -3.40
CA LEU A 106 -32.18 -28.29 -3.21
C LEU A 106 -32.19 -29.20 -1.97
N ASN A 107 -31.15 -30.01 -1.80
CA ASN A 107 -31.09 -31.01 -0.73
C ASN A 107 -30.00 -30.72 0.32
N LYS A 108 -29.26 -29.61 0.17
CA LYS A 108 -28.15 -29.17 1.05
C LYS A 108 -27.02 -30.19 1.17
N GLN A 109 -26.91 -31.11 0.22
CA GLN A 109 -25.83 -32.09 0.19
C GLN A 109 -24.53 -31.44 -0.28
N LEU A 110 -23.43 -31.75 0.41
CA LEU A 110 -22.08 -31.39 -0.03
C LEU A 110 -21.76 -32.14 -1.33
N VAL A 111 -21.47 -31.40 -2.40
CA VAL A 111 -21.10 -31.92 -3.71
C VAL A 111 -19.59 -32.01 -3.84
N LEU A 112 -18.89 -30.98 -3.40
CA LEU A 112 -17.43 -30.89 -3.48
C LEU A 112 -16.89 -30.09 -2.29
N ARG A 113 -15.73 -30.48 -1.79
CA ARG A 113 -14.92 -29.70 -0.85
C ARG A 113 -13.49 -29.67 -1.36
N VAL A 114 -12.90 -28.48 -1.43
CA VAL A 114 -11.48 -28.26 -1.75
C VAL A 114 -10.86 -27.47 -0.61
N ILE A 115 -9.65 -27.86 -0.21
CA ILE A 115 -8.86 -27.23 0.84
C ILE A 115 -7.51 -26.85 0.20
N PHE A 116 -7.01 -25.66 0.50
CA PHE A 116 -5.81 -25.07 -0.12
C PHE A 116 -4.62 -25.02 0.84
#